data_AF-A0A520KLT6-F1
#
_entry.id   AF-A0A520KLT6-F1
#
_cell.length_a   1.000
_cell.length_b   1.000
_cell.length_c   1.000
_cell.angle_alpha   90.00
_cell.angle_beta   90.00
_cell.angle_gamma   90.00
#
_symmetry.space_group_name_H-M   'P 1'
#
loop_
_entity.id
_entity.type
_entity.pdbx_description
1 polymer ?
#
loop_
_entity_poly.entity_id
_entity_poly.type
_entity_poly.pdbx_seq_one_letter_code
_entity_poly.pdbx_strand_id
1 'polypeptide(L)'
;MIIESFVWVALTFFLAATFLSVYRKGSKAVHILGGFAWFFFGIYWLSVPGSYIEIQDYFNAVLTASASLLSWGVAYLEFRGVWSSEVRDESLFLTRLTAIAGLIYFPFAYLAAGGIDFLQAAVAHNTAFLLEVVGMPVERSGTTLIYFGEDSVTNIEIIFACTGIESMAIFTAAIFSSLDAVANKMKAFITIPVIYFLNLIRNVFIVYATGNDLFEGVTILGITGSFNIAHHVFAKIGSLIALFVLAYFLLITLPKLQDMVVRVLMVPVRLLRGSK
;
A
#
# COMPACT_ATOMS: atom_id res chain seq x y z
N MET A 1 -13.02 16.60 3.73
CA MET A 1 -14.05 16.37 4.79
C MET A 1 -15.11 15.32 4.43
N ILE A 2 -16.09 15.54 3.53
CA ILE A 2 -17.15 14.52 3.25
C ILE A 2 -16.58 13.23 2.64
N ILE A 3 -15.60 13.36 1.75
CA ILE A 3 -14.95 12.24 1.07
C ILE A 3 -14.14 11.35 2.02
N GLU A 4 -13.43 11.97 2.97
CA GLU A 4 -12.71 11.25 4.03
C GLU A 4 -13.65 10.48 4.96
N SER A 5 -14.89 10.95 5.16
CA SER A 5 -15.86 10.21 5.96
C SER A 5 -16.19 8.83 5.36
N PHE A 6 -16.14 8.67 4.03
CA PHE A 6 -16.45 7.38 3.40
C PHE A 6 -15.43 6.30 3.71
N VAL A 7 -14.13 6.63 3.87
CA VAL A 7 -13.14 5.62 4.22
C VAL A 7 -13.36 5.11 5.64
N TRP A 8 -13.70 5.99 6.58
CA TRP A 8 -14.00 5.59 7.96
C TRP A 8 -15.28 4.78 8.08
N VAL A 9 -16.30 5.13 7.30
CA VAL A 9 -17.53 4.32 7.18
C VAL A 9 -17.20 2.94 6.62
N ALA A 10 -16.44 2.86 5.52
CA ALA A 10 -16.00 1.61 4.93
C ALA A 10 -15.21 0.75 5.93
N LEU A 11 -14.24 1.34 6.64
CA LEU A 11 -13.43 0.66 7.65
C LEU A 11 -14.28 0.11 8.79
N THR A 12 -15.29 0.86 9.23
CA THR A 12 -16.21 0.40 10.28
C THR A 12 -16.95 -0.87 9.83
N PHE A 13 -17.47 -0.88 8.60
CA PHE A 13 -18.11 -2.06 8.02
C PHE A 13 -17.13 -3.21 7.81
N PHE A 14 -15.90 -2.94 7.35
CA PHE A 14 -14.84 -3.95 7.18
C PHE A 14 -14.50 -4.64 8.51
N LEU A 15 -14.31 -3.85 9.57
CA LEU A 15 -14.01 -4.36 10.90
C LEU A 15 -15.19 -5.14 11.48
N ALA A 16 -16.41 -4.64 11.31
CA ALA A 16 -17.62 -5.34 11.76
C ALA A 16 -17.81 -6.68 11.03
N ALA A 17 -17.64 -6.71 9.71
CA ALA A 17 -17.70 -7.94 8.92
C ALA A 17 -16.61 -8.93 9.35
N THR A 18 -15.37 -8.45 9.51
CA THR A 18 -14.23 -9.25 9.96
C THR A 18 -14.47 -9.85 11.34
N PHE A 19 -14.86 -9.03 12.31
CA PHE A 19 -15.15 -9.48 13.68
C PHE A 19 -16.29 -10.50 13.71
N LEU A 20 -17.40 -10.22 13.04
CA LEU A 20 -18.54 -11.14 12.99
C LEU A 20 -18.17 -12.47 12.33
N SER A 21 -17.30 -12.44 11.32
CA SER A 21 -16.86 -13.64 10.60
C SER A 21 -16.02 -14.61 11.45
N VAL A 22 -15.46 -14.14 12.58
CA VAL A 22 -14.73 -15.00 13.54
C VAL A 22 -15.71 -15.94 14.26
N TYR A 23 -16.87 -15.43 14.65
CA TYR A 23 -17.87 -16.19 15.42
C TYR A 23 -18.93 -16.84 14.56
N ARG A 24 -19.31 -16.20 13.44
CA ARG A 24 -20.45 -16.58 12.60
C ARG A 24 -20.11 -16.48 11.12
N LYS A 25 -19.05 -17.17 10.69
CA LYS A 25 -18.54 -17.15 9.30
C LYS A 25 -19.62 -17.34 8.24
N GLY A 26 -20.61 -18.21 8.46
CA GLY A 26 -21.69 -18.50 7.51
C GLY A 26 -22.90 -17.55 7.55
N SER A 27 -22.88 -16.53 8.42
CA SER A 27 -24.02 -15.61 8.58
C SER A 27 -24.15 -14.69 7.37
N LYS A 28 -25.40 -14.54 6.88
CA LYS A 28 -25.76 -13.56 5.85
C LYS A 28 -25.31 -12.14 6.23
N ALA A 29 -25.31 -11.81 7.51
CA ALA A 29 -24.91 -10.49 8.00
C ALA A 29 -23.43 -10.18 7.73
N VAL A 30 -22.53 -11.18 7.74
CA VAL A 30 -21.10 -10.96 7.40
C VAL A 30 -20.98 -10.41 5.99
N HIS A 31 -21.71 -11.02 5.07
CA HIS A 31 -21.70 -10.68 3.65
C HIS A 31 -22.42 -9.35 3.34
N ILE A 32 -23.50 -9.03 4.08
CA ILE A 32 -24.15 -7.71 3.95
C ILE A 32 -23.19 -6.60 4.42
N LEU A 33 -22.54 -6.79 5.58
CA LEU A 33 -21.57 -5.82 6.10
C LEU A 33 -20.37 -5.68 5.16
N GLY A 34 -19.82 -6.80 4.67
CA GLY A 34 -18.74 -6.80 3.68
C GLY A 34 -19.14 -6.07 2.39
N GLY A 35 -20.33 -6.31 1.87
CA GLY A 35 -20.85 -5.63 0.68
C GLY A 35 -20.91 -4.11 0.84
N PHE A 36 -21.43 -3.62 1.98
CA PHE A 36 -21.41 -2.19 2.28
C PHE A 36 -19.99 -1.64 2.47
N ALA A 37 -19.10 -2.39 3.12
CA ALA A 37 -17.70 -1.99 3.29
C ALA A 37 -17.05 -1.70 1.94
N TRP A 38 -17.13 -2.66 1.01
CA TRP A 38 -16.58 -2.54 -0.32
C TRP A 38 -17.28 -1.49 -1.19
N PHE A 39 -18.59 -1.30 -1.03
CA PHE A 39 -19.34 -0.26 -1.72
C PHE A 39 -18.82 1.14 -1.38
N PHE A 40 -18.73 1.47 -0.07
CA PHE A 40 -18.21 2.76 0.38
C PHE A 40 -16.73 2.93 0.10
N PHE A 41 -15.95 1.83 0.16
CA PHE A 41 -14.54 1.86 -0.22
C PHE A 41 -14.35 2.20 -1.71
N GLY A 42 -15.22 1.69 -2.58
CA GLY A 42 -15.21 2.05 -3.99
C GLY A 42 -15.56 3.52 -4.22
N ILE A 43 -16.51 4.09 -3.46
CA ILE A 43 -16.81 5.54 -3.50
C ILE A 43 -15.60 6.36 -3.06
N TYR A 44 -14.92 5.96 -1.98
CA TYR A 44 -13.69 6.60 -1.55
C TYR A 44 -12.64 6.58 -2.66
N TRP A 45 -12.34 5.42 -3.27
CA TRP A 45 -11.34 5.34 -4.34
C TRP A 45 -11.71 6.14 -5.57
N LEU A 46 -12.99 6.28 -5.91
CA LEU A 46 -13.43 7.10 -7.05
C LEU A 46 -13.11 8.59 -6.87
N SER A 47 -12.97 9.05 -5.63
CA SER A 47 -12.65 10.46 -5.33
C SER A 47 -11.17 10.81 -5.49
N VAL A 48 -10.29 9.82 -5.53
CA VAL A 48 -8.82 10.00 -5.53
C VAL A 48 -8.22 10.34 -6.91
N PRO A 49 -8.68 9.78 -8.05
CA PRO A 49 -8.05 10.01 -9.35
C PRO A 49 -7.84 11.47 -9.73
N GLY A 50 -8.75 12.37 -9.33
CA GLY A 50 -8.68 13.79 -9.65
C GLY A 50 -7.38 14.45 -9.18
N SER A 51 -6.96 14.17 -7.95
CA SER A 51 -5.73 14.76 -7.40
C SER A 51 -4.46 14.27 -8.10
N TYR A 52 -4.46 13.02 -8.57
CA TYR A 52 -3.33 12.49 -9.34
C TYR A 52 -3.26 13.05 -10.76
N ILE A 53 -4.41 13.35 -11.37
CA ILE A 53 -4.48 14.00 -12.69
C ILE A 53 -3.92 15.43 -12.61
N GLU A 54 -4.23 16.16 -11.53
CA GLU A 54 -3.72 17.52 -11.31
C GLU A 54 -2.19 17.57 -11.27
N ILE A 55 -1.54 16.56 -10.67
CA ILE A 55 -0.08 16.45 -10.60
C ILE A 55 0.55 15.64 -11.75
N GLN A 56 -0.21 15.36 -12.82
CA GLN A 56 0.24 14.60 -14.00
C GLN A 56 0.70 13.15 -13.71
N ASP A 57 0.32 12.56 -12.57
CA ASP A 57 0.59 11.15 -12.25
C ASP A 57 -0.56 10.26 -12.75
N TYR A 58 -0.68 10.18 -14.08
CA TYR A 58 -1.73 9.42 -14.75
C TYR A 58 -1.74 7.92 -14.39
N PHE A 59 -0.58 7.35 -14.08
CA PHE A 59 -0.47 5.96 -13.67
C PHE A 59 -1.24 5.70 -12.38
N ASN A 60 -1.03 6.53 -11.36
CA ASN A 60 -1.75 6.42 -10.09
C ASN A 60 -3.23 6.79 -10.22
N ALA A 61 -3.58 7.73 -11.10
CA ALA A 61 -4.98 8.03 -11.40
C ALA A 61 -5.74 6.79 -11.95
N VAL A 62 -5.14 6.06 -12.91
CA VAL A 62 -5.74 4.84 -13.47
C VAL A 62 -5.82 3.72 -12.43
N LEU A 63 -4.77 3.55 -11.60
CA LEU A 63 -4.77 2.54 -10.55
C LEU A 63 -5.87 2.78 -9.52
N THR A 64 -6.04 4.03 -9.06
CA THR A 64 -7.07 4.38 -8.07
C THR A 64 -8.49 4.29 -8.64
N ALA A 65 -8.69 4.65 -9.91
CA ALA A 65 -9.96 4.41 -10.60
C ALA A 65 -10.26 2.91 -10.74
N SER A 66 -9.25 2.10 -11.06
CA SER A 66 -9.37 0.64 -11.13
C SER A 66 -9.68 0.03 -9.77
N ALA A 67 -9.10 0.56 -8.68
CA ALA A 67 -9.38 0.14 -7.32
C ALA A 67 -10.86 0.38 -6.95
N SER A 68 -11.47 1.45 -7.43
CA SER A 68 -12.91 1.71 -7.26
C SER A 68 -13.75 0.61 -7.93
N LEU A 69 -13.47 0.30 -9.20
CA LEU A 69 -14.20 -0.73 -9.95
C LEU A 69 -14.04 -2.11 -9.31
N LEU A 70 -12.82 -2.46 -8.90
CA LEU A 70 -12.54 -3.72 -8.21
C LEU A 70 -13.29 -3.79 -6.87
N SER A 71 -13.31 -2.69 -6.12
CA SER A 71 -14.05 -2.62 -4.85
C SER A 71 -15.54 -2.90 -5.06
N TRP A 72 -16.16 -2.28 -6.06
CA TRP A 72 -17.56 -2.57 -6.38
C TRP A 72 -17.79 -3.99 -6.92
N GLY A 73 -16.82 -4.54 -7.65
CA GLY A 73 -16.81 -5.95 -8.03
C GLY A 73 -16.88 -6.85 -6.79
N VAL A 74 -16.03 -6.62 -5.78
CA VAL A 74 -16.05 -7.39 -4.54
C VAL A 74 -17.32 -7.12 -3.73
N ALA A 75 -17.84 -5.88 -3.73
CA ALA A 75 -19.13 -5.56 -3.10
C ALA A 75 -20.26 -6.43 -3.67
N TYR A 76 -20.31 -6.55 -5.01
CA TYR A 76 -21.25 -7.45 -5.68
C TYR A 76 -21.08 -8.91 -5.25
N LEU A 77 -19.83 -9.40 -5.16
CA LEU A 77 -19.56 -10.78 -4.71
C LEU A 77 -19.99 -11.02 -3.27
N GLU A 78 -19.75 -10.06 -2.37
CA GLU A 78 -20.21 -10.13 -0.99
C GLU A 78 -21.75 -10.16 -0.93
N PHE A 79 -22.45 -9.27 -1.64
CA PHE A 79 -23.92 -9.32 -1.68
C PHE A 79 -24.46 -10.62 -2.30
N ARG A 80 -23.84 -11.14 -3.36
CA ARG A 80 -24.16 -12.47 -3.92
C ARG A 80 -23.86 -13.58 -2.91
N GLY A 81 -22.83 -13.41 -2.09
CA GLY A 81 -22.45 -14.28 -0.98
C GLY A 81 -23.58 -14.52 0.02
N VAL A 82 -24.57 -13.63 0.13
CA VAL A 82 -25.76 -13.86 0.96
C VAL A 82 -26.57 -15.09 0.52
N TRP A 83 -26.56 -15.37 -0.80
CA TRP A 83 -27.38 -16.40 -1.45
C TRP A 83 -26.56 -17.57 -1.98
N SER A 84 -25.32 -17.32 -2.40
CA SER A 84 -24.40 -18.33 -2.94
C SER A 84 -23.20 -18.53 -2.03
N SER A 85 -22.73 -19.77 -1.90
CA SER A 85 -21.49 -20.11 -1.20
C SER A 85 -20.25 -20.16 -2.10
N GLU A 86 -20.42 -20.02 -3.41
CA GLU A 86 -19.40 -20.32 -4.44
C GLU A 86 -18.08 -19.56 -4.26
N VAL A 87 -18.15 -18.31 -3.80
CA VAL A 87 -16.99 -17.39 -3.70
C VAL A 87 -16.86 -16.72 -2.32
N ARG A 88 -17.55 -17.29 -1.30
CA ARG A 88 -17.62 -16.67 0.04
C ARG A 88 -16.27 -16.61 0.74
N ASP A 89 -15.43 -17.63 0.54
CA ASP A 89 -14.14 -17.70 1.23
C ASP A 89 -13.14 -16.69 0.64
N GLU A 90 -13.18 -16.50 -0.67
CA GLU A 90 -12.37 -15.53 -1.40
C GLU A 90 -12.77 -14.10 -1.08
N SER A 91 -14.07 -13.78 -1.12
CA SER A 91 -14.55 -12.44 -0.78
C SER A 91 -14.27 -12.12 0.68
N LEU A 92 -14.51 -13.07 1.59
CA LEU A 92 -14.24 -12.87 3.01
C LEU A 92 -12.75 -12.72 3.30
N PHE A 93 -11.89 -13.45 2.60
CA PHE A 93 -10.45 -13.26 2.69
C PHE A 93 -10.03 -11.85 2.28
N LEU A 94 -10.52 -11.35 1.15
CA LEU A 94 -10.28 -9.97 0.72
C LEU A 94 -10.79 -8.96 1.75
N THR A 95 -12.00 -9.16 2.27
CA THR A 95 -12.61 -8.30 3.29
C THR A 95 -11.74 -8.23 4.55
N ARG A 96 -11.22 -9.37 5.04
CA ARG A 96 -10.32 -9.43 6.21
C ARG A 96 -8.98 -8.77 5.95
N LEU A 97 -8.39 -9.04 4.78
CA LEU A 97 -7.12 -8.45 4.37
C LEU A 97 -7.24 -6.93 4.30
N THR A 98 -8.26 -6.40 3.63
CA THR A 98 -8.49 -4.96 3.52
C THR A 98 -8.79 -4.33 4.88
N ALA A 99 -9.55 -5.02 5.75
CA ALA A 99 -9.81 -4.54 7.11
C ALA A 99 -8.53 -4.35 7.91
N ILE A 100 -7.63 -5.35 7.90
CA ILE A 100 -6.36 -5.29 8.64
C ILE A 100 -5.42 -4.25 8.02
N ALA A 101 -5.28 -4.23 6.70
CA ALA A 101 -4.42 -3.25 6.01
C ALA A 101 -4.90 -1.82 6.30
N GLY A 102 -6.21 -1.60 6.19
CA GLY A 102 -6.83 -0.30 6.44
C GLY A 102 -6.73 0.14 7.90
N LEU A 103 -6.88 -0.78 8.85
CA LEU A 103 -6.69 -0.50 10.28
C LEU A 103 -5.27 -0.07 10.60
N ILE A 104 -4.27 -0.58 9.87
CA ILE A 104 -2.88 -0.15 10.03
C ILE A 104 -2.67 1.19 9.34
N TYR A 105 -3.03 1.31 8.05
CA TYR A 105 -2.64 2.45 7.22
C TYR A 105 -3.40 3.75 7.53
N PHE A 106 -4.75 3.71 7.56
CA PHE A 106 -5.55 4.92 7.58
C PHE A 106 -5.43 5.77 8.85
N PRO A 107 -5.29 5.19 10.07
CA PRO A 107 -5.00 5.99 11.25
C PRO A 107 -3.73 6.82 11.11
N PHE A 108 -2.64 6.22 10.60
CA PHE A 108 -1.39 6.96 10.40
C PHE A 108 -1.51 7.99 9.27
N ALA A 109 -2.21 7.65 8.18
CA ALA A 109 -2.45 8.60 7.09
C ALA A 109 -3.23 9.83 7.57
N TYR A 110 -4.25 9.63 8.41
CA TYR A 110 -5.05 10.70 8.99
C TYR A 110 -4.25 11.57 9.97
N LEU A 111 -3.45 10.94 10.84
CA LEU A 111 -2.57 11.66 11.76
C LEU A 111 -1.53 12.51 11.00
N ALA A 112 -0.92 11.93 9.95
CA ALA A 112 0.03 12.63 9.10
C ALA A 112 -0.62 13.82 8.36
N ALA A 113 -1.82 13.65 7.83
CA ALA A 113 -2.59 14.74 7.22
C ALA A 113 -2.97 15.84 8.24
N GLY A 114 -3.13 15.48 9.51
CA GLY A 114 -3.35 16.40 10.63
C GLY A 114 -2.08 17.08 11.16
N GLY A 115 -0.92 16.86 10.53
CA GLY A 115 0.37 17.48 10.92
C GLY A 115 1.17 16.69 11.95
N ILE A 116 0.74 15.49 12.33
CA ILE A 116 1.50 14.60 13.23
C ILE A 116 2.45 13.76 12.38
N ASP A 117 3.70 14.19 12.30
CA ASP A 117 4.71 13.72 11.35
C ASP A 117 5.70 12.69 11.93
N PHE A 118 5.37 12.02 13.03
CA PHE A 118 6.33 11.17 13.75
C PHE A 118 6.95 10.04 12.90
N LEU A 119 6.19 9.44 11.99
CA LEU A 119 6.70 8.40 11.08
C LEU A 119 7.67 9.00 10.07
N GLN A 120 7.30 10.14 9.48
CA GLN A 120 8.13 10.89 8.55
C GLN A 120 9.42 11.33 9.22
N ALA A 121 9.35 11.86 10.44
CA ALA A 121 10.51 12.28 11.23
C ALA A 121 11.42 11.11 11.59
N ALA A 122 10.86 9.95 11.97
CA ALA A 122 11.63 8.74 12.23
C ALA A 122 12.32 8.20 10.97
N VAL A 123 11.64 8.21 9.83
CA VAL A 123 12.21 7.80 8.54
C VAL A 123 13.27 8.79 8.08
N ALA A 124 13.05 10.10 8.24
CA ALA A 124 14.04 11.14 7.96
C ALA A 124 15.30 10.95 8.82
N HIS A 125 15.14 10.68 10.12
CA HIS A 125 16.26 10.38 11.01
C HIS A 125 17.08 9.17 10.53
N ASN A 126 16.41 8.04 10.24
CA ASN A 126 17.11 6.84 9.79
C ASN A 126 17.72 7.00 8.38
N THR A 127 17.09 7.78 7.51
CA THR A 127 17.63 8.11 6.18
C THR A 127 18.88 8.97 6.31
N ALA A 128 18.86 10.00 7.18
CA ALA A 128 20.01 10.85 7.46
C ALA A 128 21.19 10.04 8.03
N PHE A 129 20.92 9.12 8.95
CA PHE A 129 21.94 8.22 9.48
C PHE A 129 22.60 7.37 8.39
N LEU A 130 21.82 6.79 7.47
CA LEU A 130 22.39 6.02 6.36
C LEU A 130 23.13 6.90 5.34
N LEU A 131 22.68 8.14 5.13
CA LEU A 131 23.36 9.13 4.29
C LEU A 131 24.75 9.49 4.85
N GLU A 132 24.85 9.66 6.16
CA GLU A 132 26.14 9.86 6.85
C GLU A 132 27.08 8.67 6.64
N VAL A 133 26.56 7.43 6.74
CA VAL A 133 27.35 6.20 6.50
C VAL A 133 27.89 6.13 5.07
N VAL A 134 27.16 6.65 4.07
CA VAL A 134 27.63 6.69 2.67
C VAL A 134 28.44 7.94 2.32
N GLY A 135 28.82 8.74 3.32
CA GLY A 135 29.70 9.90 3.16
C GLY A 135 29.00 11.18 2.69
N MET A 136 27.68 11.26 2.84
CA MET A 136 26.87 12.43 2.46
C MET A 136 26.12 12.96 3.69
N PRO A 137 26.79 13.63 4.64
CA PRO A 137 26.12 14.16 5.83
C PRO A 137 25.06 15.19 5.44
N VAL A 138 23.89 15.11 6.07
CA VAL A 138 22.77 16.03 5.86
C VAL A 138 22.34 16.64 7.18
N GLU A 139 22.01 17.93 7.17
CA GLU A 139 21.32 18.55 8.29
C GLU A 139 19.83 18.16 8.24
N ARG A 140 19.23 17.95 9.42
CA ARG A 140 17.82 17.55 9.52
C ARG A 140 17.03 18.61 10.25
N SER A 141 16.02 19.15 9.57
CA SER A 141 15.00 20.03 10.14
C SER A 141 13.64 19.34 10.08
N GLY A 142 13.22 18.71 11.18
CA GLY A 142 11.98 17.92 11.22
C GLY A 142 12.03 16.72 10.28
N THR A 143 11.17 16.73 9.25
CA THR A 143 11.06 15.75 8.16
C THR A 143 11.96 16.07 6.96
N THR A 144 12.54 17.28 6.92
CA THR A 144 13.35 17.77 5.82
C THR A 144 14.81 17.45 6.02
N LEU A 145 15.43 16.92 4.97
CA LEU A 145 16.86 16.65 4.86
C LEU A 145 17.48 17.72 3.97
N ILE A 146 18.51 18.39 4.51
CA ILE A 146 19.21 19.49 3.88
C ILE A 146 20.64 19.04 3.61
N TYR A 147 20.98 18.91 2.34
CA TYR A 147 22.34 18.65 1.90
C TYR A 147 22.99 19.94 1.42
N PHE A 148 24.14 20.27 2.01
CA PHE A 148 24.98 21.39 1.58
C PHE A 148 26.08 20.83 0.68
N GLY A 149 25.86 20.90 -0.63
CA GLY A 149 26.89 20.63 -1.63
C GLY A 149 27.86 21.81 -1.76
N GLU A 150 28.87 21.67 -2.61
CA GLU A 150 29.88 22.72 -2.84
C GLU A 150 29.25 23.99 -3.45
N ASP A 151 28.33 23.82 -4.40
CA ASP A 151 27.72 24.92 -5.17
C ASP A 151 26.18 25.00 -5.04
N SER A 152 25.55 24.05 -4.33
CA SER A 152 24.08 23.97 -4.23
C SER A 152 23.58 23.48 -2.86
N VAL A 153 22.38 23.92 -2.48
CA VAL A 153 21.67 23.43 -1.30
C VAL A 153 20.46 22.61 -1.74
N THR A 154 20.48 21.32 -1.44
CA THR A 154 19.39 20.40 -1.78
C THR A 154 18.50 20.15 -0.58
N ASN A 155 17.21 20.43 -0.73
CA ASN A 155 16.21 20.22 0.32
C ASN A 155 15.25 19.11 -0.11
N ILE A 156 15.16 18.04 0.66
CA ILE A 156 14.25 16.92 0.39
C ILE A 156 13.43 16.61 1.63
N GLU A 157 12.13 16.77 1.50
CA GLU A 157 11.18 16.45 2.56
C GLU A 157 10.72 14.99 2.48
N ILE A 158 10.82 14.27 3.60
CA ILE A 158 10.22 12.94 3.72
C ILE A 158 8.73 13.10 4.00
N ILE A 159 7.91 12.90 2.96
CA ILE A 159 6.45 12.87 3.10
C ILE A 159 5.94 11.49 3.55
N PHE A 160 4.67 11.40 3.94
CA PHE A 160 4.04 10.16 4.40
C PHE A 160 4.18 8.99 3.41
N ALA A 161 4.07 9.25 2.10
CA ALA A 161 4.25 8.25 1.04
C ALA A 161 5.67 7.67 0.96
N CYS A 162 6.68 8.32 1.56
CA CYS A 162 8.07 7.87 1.60
C CYS A 162 8.41 7.08 2.87
N THR A 163 7.43 6.76 3.71
CA THR A 163 7.64 6.00 4.96
C THR A 163 7.64 4.48 4.76
N GLY A 164 7.16 4.00 3.61
CA GLY A 164 7.00 2.57 3.33
C GLY A 164 5.85 1.89 4.08
N ILE A 165 5.07 2.65 4.87
CA ILE A 165 3.99 2.11 5.72
C ILE A 165 2.89 1.41 4.92
N GLU A 166 2.62 1.85 3.70
CA GLU A 166 1.63 1.23 2.82
C GLU A 166 1.99 -0.24 2.51
N SER A 167 3.22 -0.48 2.06
CA SER A 167 3.71 -1.84 1.75
C SER A 167 3.77 -2.70 3.02
N MET A 168 4.23 -2.15 4.14
CA MET A 168 4.25 -2.86 5.42
C MET A 168 2.83 -3.24 5.87
N ALA A 169 1.84 -2.36 5.72
CA ALA A 169 0.45 -2.62 6.07
C ALA A 169 -0.15 -3.76 5.23
N ILE A 170 0.08 -3.75 3.91
CA ILE A 170 -0.42 -4.79 3.00
C ILE A 170 0.21 -6.16 3.32
N PHE A 171 1.52 -6.22 3.51
CA PHE A 171 2.21 -7.48 3.83
C PHE A 171 1.78 -8.01 5.20
N THR A 172 1.68 -7.12 6.19
CA THR A 172 1.18 -7.48 7.53
C THR A 172 -0.23 -8.06 7.43
N ALA A 173 -1.12 -7.38 6.70
CA ALA A 173 -2.48 -7.84 6.51
C ALA A 173 -2.56 -9.21 5.82
N ALA A 174 -1.73 -9.45 4.79
CA ALA A 174 -1.66 -10.74 4.11
C ALA A 174 -1.18 -11.86 5.06
N ILE A 175 -0.15 -11.60 5.87
CA ILE A 175 0.37 -12.56 6.87
C ILE A 175 -0.72 -12.89 7.90
N PHE A 176 -1.38 -11.88 8.47
CA PHE A 176 -2.41 -12.10 9.49
C PHE A 176 -3.67 -12.76 8.94
N SER A 177 -4.09 -12.41 7.72
CA SER A 177 -5.28 -12.97 7.05
C SER A 177 -5.08 -14.40 6.54
N SER A 178 -3.83 -14.85 6.39
CA SER A 178 -3.51 -16.22 5.97
C SER A 178 -3.99 -17.25 6.99
N LEU A 179 -4.33 -18.46 6.52
CA LEU A 179 -4.71 -19.60 7.38
C LEU A 179 -3.51 -20.50 7.72
N ASP A 180 -2.30 -20.04 7.41
CA ASP A 180 -1.05 -20.75 7.63
C ASP A 180 -0.69 -20.89 9.11
N ALA A 181 0.17 -21.87 9.41
CA ALA A 181 0.66 -22.09 10.77
C ALA A 181 1.45 -20.88 11.29
N VAL A 182 1.37 -20.61 12.60
CA VAL A 182 2.06 -19.47 13.23
C VAL A 182 3.56 -19.48 12.93
N ALA A 183 4.21 -20.65 12.89
CA ALA A 183 5.63 -20.76 12.55
C ALA A 183 5.95 -20.17 11.15
N ASN A 184 5.10 -20.42 10.15
CA ASN A 184 5.29 -19.87 8.81
C ASN A 184 4.98 -18.37 8.78
N LYS A 185 3.96 -17.91 9.53
CA LYS A 185 3.68 -16.48 9.69
C LYS A 185 4.85 -15.73 10.31
N MET A 186 5.50 -16.30 11.33
CA MET A 186 6.68 -15.70 11.97
C MET A 186 7.86 -15.61 11.00
N LYS A 187 8.08 -16.63 10.15
CA LYS A 187 9.08 -16.56 9.08
C LYS A 187 8.74 -15.46 8.07
N ALA A 188 7.49 -15.39 7.64
CA ALA A 188 7.02 -14.37 6.70
C ALA A 188 7.12 -12.95 7.27
N PHE A 189 7.05 -12.79 8.59
CA PHE A 189 7.15 -11.49 9.26
C PHE A 189 8.48 -10.78 9.00
N ILE A 190 9.53 -11.50 8.59
CA ILE A 190 10.82 -10.90 8.15
C ILE A 190 10.64 -9.93 6.98
N THR A 191 9.58 -10.07 6.18
CA THR A 191 9.29 -9.15 5.08
C THR A 191 9.06 -7.72 5.55
N ILE A 192 8.49 -7.50 6.75
CA ILE A 192 8.18 -6.17 7.28
C ILE A 192 9.43 -5.31 7.51
N PRO A 193 10.44 -5.75 8.32
CA PRO A 193 11.67 -4.99 8.47
C PRO A 193 12.47 -4.87 7.17
N VAL A 194 12.39 -5.87 6.28
CA VAL A 194 13.04 -5.79 4.96
C VAL A 194 12.40 -4.70 4.09
N ILE A 195 11.07 -4.58 4.07
CA ILE A 195 10.36 -3.49 3.38
C ILE A 195 10.82 -2.14 3.92
N TYR A 196 10.86 -2.01 5.25
CA TYR A 196 11.33 -0.77 5.88
C TYR A 196 12.74 -0.40 5.46
N PHE A 197 13.67 -1.36 5.50
CA PHE A 197 15.06 -1.15 5.12
C PHE A 197 15.22 -0.80 3.64
N LEU A 198 14.50 -1.50 2.74
CA LEU A 198 14.51 -1.19 1.31
C LEU A 198 13.91 0.21 1.03
N ASN A 199 12.90 0.62 1.79
CA ASN A 199 12.37 1.98 1.72
C ASN A 199 13.40 3.02 2.15
N LEU A 200 14.20 2.75 3.19
CA LEU A 200 15.32 3.64 3.55
C LEU A 200 16.36 3.74 2.43
N ILE A 201 16.75 2.60 1.83
CA ILE A 201 17.67 2.61 0.67
C ILE A 201 17.11 3.46 -0.47
N ARG A 202 15.82 3.33 -0.78
CA ARG A 202 15.14 4.13 -1.81
C ARG A 202 15.24 5.63 -1.48
N ASN A 203 14.99 6.02 -0.23
CA ASN A 203 15.07 7.42 0.18
C ASN A 203 16.52 7.96 0.12
N VAL A 204 17.50 7.19 0.63
CA VAL A 204 18.93 7.51 0.53
C VAL A 204 19.33 7.72 -0.93
N PHE A 205 18.92 6.82 -1.82
CA PHE A 205 19.20 6.94 -3.25
C PHE A 205 18.62 8.22 -3.86
N ILE A 206 17.37 8.56 -3.54
CA ILE A 206 16.74 9.80 -4.05
C ILE A 206 17.52 11.02 -3.57
N VAL A 207 17.88 11.07 -2.28
CA VAL A 207 18.63 12.20 -1.71
C VAL A 207 20.02 12.30 -2.32
N TYR A 208 20.73 11.18 -2.40
CA TYR A 208 22.05 11.10 -2.97
C TYR A 208 22.09 11.49 -4.45
N ALA A 209 21.14 10.98 -5.24
CA ALA A 209 21.06 11.28 -6.66
C ALA A 209 20.72 12.76 -6.91
N THR A 210 19.85 13.34 -6.08
CA THR A 210 19.48 14.75 -6.21
C THR A 210 20.60 15.67 -5.76
N GLY A 211 21.24 15.40 -4.61
CA GLY A 211 22.25 16.29 -4.06
C GLY A 211 23.58 16.30 -4.82
N ASN A 212 23.91 15.23 -5.56
CA ASN A 212 25.10 15.16 -6.41
C ASN A 212 24.78 15.40 -7.90
N ASP A 213 23.56 15.81 -8.22
CA ASP A 213 23.11 16.06 -9.58
C ASP A 213 23.44 14.93 -10.58
N LEU A 214 23.28 13.66 -10.14
CA LEU A 214 23.72 12.48 -10.90
C LEU A 214 23.11 12.35 -12.30
N PHE A 215 21.98 13.00 -12.55
CA PHE A 215 21.27 12.96 -13.84
C PHE A 215 21.17 14.34 -14.49
N GLU A 216 22.09 15.25 -14.17
CA GLU A 216 22.19 16.53 -14.87
C GLU A 216 22.37 16.32 -16.38
N GLY A 217 21.62 17.07 -17.19
CA GLY A 217 21.65 16.96 -18.65
C GLY A 217 21.01 15.69 -19.22
N VAL A 218 20.52 14.77 -18.39
CA VAL A 218 19.84 13.54 -18.83
C VAL A 218 18.34 13.81 -18.95
N THR A 219 17.73 13.31 -20.04
CA THR A 219 16.29 13.32 -20.24
C THR A 219 15.80 11.90 -20.53
N ILE A 220 14.89 11.39 -19.71
CA ILE A 220 14.30 10.05 -19.88
C ILE A 220 12.80 10.22 -20.04
N LEU A 221 12.24 9.82 -21.18
CA LEU A 221 10.79 9.90 -21.45
C LEU A 221 10.20 11.32 -21.22
N GLY A 222 10.97 12.37 -21.50
CA GLY A 222 10.57 13.76 -21.27
C GLY A 222 10.70 14.27 -19.83
N ILE A 223 11.19 13.42 -18.92
CA ILE A 223 11.45 13.78 -17.52
C ILE A 223 12.89 14.29 -17.39
N THR A 224 13.05 15.47 -16.79
CA THR A 224 14.34 16.13 -16.53
C THR A 224 14.55 16.39 -15.05
N GLY A 225 15.81 16.50 -14.65
CA GLY A 225 16.22 16.81 -13.28
C GLY A 225 16.45 15.57 -12.43
N SER A 226 17.51 15.62 -11.63
CA SER A 226 18.00 14.50 -10.84
C SER A 226 16.96 13.94 -9.87
N PHE A 227 16.18 14.81 -9.23
CA PHE A 227 15.07 14.41 -8.37
C PHE A 227 14.00 13.63 -9.13
N ASN A 228 13.51 14.17 -10.25
CA ASN A 228 12.40 13.54 -10.98
C ASN A 228 12.81 12.20 -11.58
N ILE A 229 14.03 12.10 -12.12
CA ILE A 229 14.55 10.86 -12.68
C ILE A 229 14.77 9.83 -11.56
N ALA A 230 15.38 10.22 -10.44
CA ALA A 230 15.58 9.32 -9.31
C ALA A 230 14.24 8.84 -8.72
N HIS A 231 13.28 9.74 -8.52
CA HIS A 231 12.01 9.43 -7.85
C HIS A 231 10.99 8.73 -8.76
N HIS A 232 10.73 9.26 -9.96
CA HIS A 232 9.66 8.77 -10.84
C HIS A 232 10.09 7.61 -11.74
N VAL A 233 11.40 7.44 -11.99
CA VAL A 233 11.92 6.36 -12.84
C VAL A 233 12.57 5.28 -11.99
N PHE A 234 13.77 5.53 -11.47
CA PHE A 234 14.58 4.49 -10.83
C PHE A 234 13.96 3.97 -9.53
N ALA A 235 13.51 4.86 -8.64
CA ALA A 235 12.94 4.46 -7.36
C ALA A 235 11.58 3.76 -7.51
N LYS A 236 10.73 4.16 -8.46
CA LYS A 236 9.47 3.47 -8.76
C LYS A 236 9.73 2.07 -9.33
N ILE A 237 10.65 1.94 -10.30
CA ILE A 237 11.00 0.63 -10.89
C ILE A 237 11.65 -0.29 -9.87
N GLY A 238 12.63 0.21 -9.11
CA GLY A 238 13.32 -0.55 -8.07
C GLY A 238 12.37 -1.05 -6.98
N SER A 239 11.49 -0.17 -6.49
CA SER A 239 10.45 -0.53 -5.51
C SER A 239 9.47 -1.58 -6.05
N LEU A 240 9.10 -1.49 -7.34
CA LEU A 240 8.21 -2.48 -7.97
C LEU A 240 8.88 -3.86 -8.06
N ILE A 241 10.14 -3.93 -8.46
CA ILE A 241 10.91 -5.19 -8.49
C ILE A 241 11.01 -5.78 -7.08
N ALA A 242 11.39 -4.97 -6.09
CA ALA A 242 11.47 -5.38 -4.70
C ALA A 242 10.13 -5.93 -4.18
N LEU A 243 9.02 -5.26 -4.51
CA LEU A 243 7.67 -5.69 -4.15
C LEU A 243 7.36 -7.08 -4.71
N PHE A 244 7.67 -7.35 -6.00
CA PHE A 244 7.45 -8.66 -6.60
C PHE A 244 8.31 -9.76 -5.96
N VAL A 245 9.58 -9.47 -5.68
CA VAL A 245 10.48 -10.43 -5.01
C VAL A 245 9.96 -10.77 -3.61
N LEU A 246 9.56 -9.76 -2.83
CA LEU A 246 9.02 -9.96 -1.50
C LEU A 246 7.66 -10.66 -1.53
N ALA A 247 6.78 -10.32 -2.47
CA ALA A 247 5.51 -10.99 -2.64
C ALA A 247 5.70 -12.47 -3.02
N TYR A 248 6.64 -12.77 -3.91
CA TYR A 248 7.01 -14.15 -4.24
C TYR A 248 7.52 -14.90 -3.00
N PHE A 249 8.46 -14.31 -2.24
CA PHE A 249 8.94 -14.87 -0.99
C PHE A 249 7.82 -15.12 0.03
N LEU A 250 6.87 -14.19 0.14
CA LEU A 250 5.73 -14.30 1.03
C LEU A 250 4.84 -15.50 0.64
N LEU A 251 4.52 -15.64 -0.66
CA LEU A 251 3.64 -16.69 -1.16
C LEU A 251 4.27 -18.08 -1.02
N ILE A 252 5.58 -18.24 -1.27
CA ILE A 252 6.26 -19.53 -1.04
C ILE A 252 6.33 -19.90 0.45
N THR A 253 6.39 -18.90 1.33
CA THR A 253 6.47 -19.13 2.79
C THR A 253 5.09 -19.45 3.37
N LEU A 254 4.02 -18.92 2.77
CA LEU A 254 2.63 -19.05 3.19
C LEU A 254 1.80 -19.80 2.12
N PRO A 255 1.87 -21.13 2.06
CA PRO A 255 1.22 -21.91 1.00
C PRO A 255 -0.32 -21.75 1.00
N LYS A 256 -0.97 -21.59 2.16
CA LYS A 256 -2.44 -21.37 2.16
C LYS A 256 -2.81 -19.97 1.70
N LEU A 257 -1.96 -18.98 1.95
CA LEU A 257 -2.08 -17.65 1.33
C LEU A 257 -1.96 -17.77 -0.18
N GLN A 258 -0.95 -18.48 -0.68
CA GLN A 258 -0.76 -18.73 -2.12
C GLN A 258 -2.01 -19.35 -2.75
N ASP A 259 -2.55 -20.43 -2.17
CA ASP A 259 -3.78 -21.06 -2.65
C ASP A 259 -4.95 -20.09 -2.67
N MET A 260 -5.07 -19.25 -1.64
CA MET A 260 -6.15 -18.26 -1.55
C MET A 260 -6.01 -17.18 -2.62
N VAL A 261 -4.81 -16.66 -2.86
CA VAL A 261 -4.55 -15.67 -3.93
C VAL A 261 -4.91 -16.25 -5.29
N VAL A 262 -4.51 -17.50 -5.57
CA VAL A 262 -4.85 -18.18 -6.82
C VAL A 262 -6.37 -18.35 -6.97
N ARG A 263 -7.07 -18.75 -5.91
CA ARG A 263 -8.54 -18.85 -5.93
C ARG A 263 -9.19 -17.50 -6.22
N VAL A 264 -8.75 -16.43 -5.56
CA VAL A 264 -9.25 -15.06 -5.81
C VAL A 264 -9.06 -14.67 -7.28
N LEU A 265 -7.88 -14.91 -7.85
CA LEU A 265 -7.58 -14.61 -9.26
C LEU A 265 -8.46 -15.39 -10.23
N MET A 266 -8.88 -16.60 -9.87
CA MET A 266 -9.78 -17.42 -10.69
C MET A 266 -11.26 -17.06 -10.55
N VAL A 267 -11.65 -16.15 -9.65
CA VAL A 267 -13.06 -15.78 -9.45
C VAL A 267 -13.72 -15.29 -10.74
N PRO A 268 -13.17 -14.34 -11.51
CA PRO A 268 -13.80 -13.87 -12.74
C PRO A 268 -14.05 -15.00 -13.75
N VAL A 269 -13.09 -15.93 -13.90
CA VAL A 269 -13.19 -17.08 -14.80
C VAL A 269 -14.28 -18.04 -14.33
N ARG A 270 -14.40 -18.30 -13.02
CA ARG A 270 -15.45 -19.15 -12.45
C ARG A 270 -16.85 -18.57 -12.69
N LEU A 271 -17.01 -17.27 -12.48
CA LEU A 271 -18.28 -16.57 -12.73
C LEU A 271 -18.70 -16.63 -14.21
N LEU A 272 -17.74 -16.51 -15.13
CA LEU A 272 -18.00 -16.62 -16.57
C LEU A 272 -18.35 -18.06 -16.99
N ARG A 273 -17.77 -19.08 -16.34
CA ARG A 273 -18.03 -20.50 -16.65
C ARG A 273 -19.30 -21.05 -15.99
N GLY A 274 -19.68 -20.54 -14.82
CA GLY A 274 -20.91 -20.91 -14.10
C GLY A 274 -22.20 -20.28 -14.65
N SER A 275 -22.10 -19.49 -15.72
CA SER A 275 -23.24 -18.94 -16.47
C SER A 275 -23.67 -19.80 -17.67
N LYS A 276 -23.30 -21.09 -17.67
CA LYS A 276 -23.77 -22.10 -18.63
C LYS A 276 -24.63 -23.14 -17.93
#